data_AF-A0A2V6PAM8-F1
#
_entry.id   AF-A0A2V6PAM8-F1
#
_cell.length_a   1.000
_cell.length_b   1.000
_cell.length_c   1.000
_cell.angle_alpha   90.00
_cell.angle_beta   90.00
_cell.angle_gamma   90.00
#
_symmetry.space_group_name_H-M   'P 1'
#
loop_
_entity.id
_entity.type
_entity.pdbx_description
1 polymer ?
#
loop_
_entity_poly.entity_id
_entity_poly.type
_entity_poly.pdbx_seq_one_letter_code
_entity_poly.pdbx_strand_id
1 'polypeptide(L)'
;MIWPFSLHGQQKTAEARAADIKSHRVPVVHLVRFPRLTINHGVVLFGATATEKEILFAAYDPNSPEKPVTLAYDRPSRTFFLPTN
;
A
#
# COMPACT_ATOMS: atom_id res chain seq x y z
N MET A 1 6.41 7.04 12.18
CA MET A 1 4.98 6.70 11.97
C MET A 1 4.17 7.69 12.80
N ILE A 2 3.28 8.47 12.19
CA ILE A 2 2.48 9.50 12.90
C ILE A 2 1.06 8.97 13.03
N TRP A 3 0.58 8.80 14.26
CA TRP A 3 -0.81 8.44 14.56
C TRP A 3 -1.61 9.68 14.94
N PRO A 4 -2.92 9.73 14.61
CA PRO A 4 -3.71 8.73 13.88
C PRO A 4 -3.47 8.75 12.36
N PHE A 5 -3.74 7.62 11.68
CA PHE A 5 -3.73 7.56 10.20
C PHE A 5 -4.98 8.24 9.64
N SER A 6 -4.91 9.53 9.37
CA SER A 6 -6.02 10.26 8.75
C SER A 6 -6.23 9.83 7.30
N LEU A 7 -7.47 9.94 6.80
CA LEU A 7 -7.80 9.67 5.39
C LEU A 7 -6.97 10.53 4.42
N HIS A 8 -6.67 11.77 4.80
CA HIS A 8 -5.78 12.65 4.03
C HIS A 8 -4.33 12.17 4.04
N GLY A 9 -3.85 11.68 5.17
CA GLY A 9 -2.52 11.07 5.29
C GLY A 9 -2.39 9.80 4.44
N GLN A 10 -3.44 8.98 4.39
CA GLN A 10 -3.48 7.78 3.53
C GLN A 10 -3.40 8.15 2.06
N GLN A 11 -4.14 9.18 1.62
CA GLN A 11 -4.08 9.68 0.25
C GLN A 11 -2.68 10.18 -0.12
N LYS A 12 -2.08 11.05 0.70
CA LYS A 12 -0.70 11.53 0.49
C LYS A 12 0.30 10.38 0.43
N THR A 13 0.12 9.37 1.26
CA THR A 13 0.97 8.17 1.26
C THR A 13 0.83 7.41 -0.05
N ALA A 14 -0.39 7.16 -0.52
CA ALA A 14 -0.63 6.47 -1.79
C ALA A 14 0.01 7.22 -2.98
N GLU A 15 -0.19 8.53 -3.05
CA GLU A 15 0.38 9.38 -4.11
C GLU A 15 1.91 9.40 -4.05
N ALA A 16 2.50 9.51 -2.86
CA ALA A 16 3.95 9.47 -2.69
C ALA A 16 4.54 8.11 -3.11
N ARG A 17 3.90 7.00 -2.73
CA ARG A 17 4.35 5.65 -3.15
C ARG A 17 4.22 5.45 -4.66
N ALA A 18 3.16 5.93 -5.29
CA ALA A 18 3.03 5.88 -6.74
C ALA A 18 4.13 6.69 -7.45
N ALA A 19 4.45 7.88 -6.91
CA ALA A 19 5.54 8.71 -7.43
C ALA A 19 6.92 8.07 -7.22
N ASP A 20 7.14 7.39 -6.09
CA ASP A 20 8.37 6.64 -5.81
C ASP A 20 8.60 5.54 -6.85
N ILE A 21 7.56 4.72 -7.11
CA ILE A 21 7.62 3.65 -8.11
C ILE A 21 7.86 4.21 -9.52
N LYS A 22 7.18 5.30 -9.88
CA LYS A 22 7.41 5.99 -11.17
C LYS A 22 8.84 6.51 -11.31
N SER A 23 9.51 6.79 -10.20
CA SER A 23 10.91 7.24 -10.13
C SER A 23 11.90 6.08 -9.94
N HIS A 24 11.49 4.83 -10.21
CA HIS A 24 12.30 3.62 -10.05
C HIS A 24 12.80 3.37 -8.61
N ARG A 25 12.07 3.87 -7.60
CA ARG A 25 12.32 3.53 -6.20
C ARG A 25 11.42 2.38 -5.77
N VAL A 26 11.95 1.51 -4.92
CA VAL A 26 11.27 0.29 -4.45
C VAL A 26 11.04 0.41 -2.94
N PRO A 27 9.95 1.07 -2.49
CA PRO A 27 9.72 1.32 -1.08
C PRO A 27 9.25 0.06 -0.34
N VAL A 28 9.84 -0.17 0.83
CA VAL A 28 9.31 -1.12 1.82
C VAL A 28 8.17 -0.46 2.58
N VAL A 29 7.02 -1.11 2.66
CA VAL A 29 5.85 -0.59 3.36
C VAL A 29 5.41 -1.53 4.48
N HIS A 30 5.04 -0.92 5.61
CA HIS A 30 4.49 -1.63 6.76
C HIS A 30 2.98 -1.45 6.76
N LEU A 31 2.25 -2.55 6.65
CA LEU A 31 0.80 -2.59 6.63
C LEU A 31 0.28 -2.90 8.03
N VAL A 32 -0.59 -2.04 8.51
CA VAL A 32 -1.25 -2.16 9.81
C VAL A 32 -2.76 -2.10 9.59
N ARG A 33 -3.50 -2.92 10.33
CA ARG A 33 -4.93 -2.67 10.48
C ARG A 33 -5.09 -1.51 11.48
N PHE A 34 -6.04 -0.63 11.26
CA PHE A 34 -6.34 0.47 12.18
C PHE A 34 -7.86 0.55 12.37
N PRO A 35 -8.39 0.78 13.58
CA PRO A 35 -7.68 1.06 14.85
C PRO A 35 -7.09 -0.16 15.55
N ARG A 36 -7.29 -1.36 15.01
CA ARG A 36 -6.73 -2.60 15.56
C ARG A 36 -5.24 -2.69 15.24
N LEU A 37 -4.38 -2.19 16.12
CA LEU A 37 -2.90 -2.13 16.01
C LEU A 37 -2.19 -3.50 15.95
N THR A 38 -2.76 -4.49 15.28
CA THR A 38 -2.03 -5.68 14.87
C THR A 38 -1.17 -5.30 13.66
N ILE A 39 0.15 -5.21 13.89
CA ILE A 39 1.15 -5.12 12.83
C ILE A 39 1.11 -6.47 12.11
N ASN A 40 0.63 -6.50 10.87
CA ASN A 40 0.32 -7.79 10.24
C ASN A 40 1.14 -8.10 8.99
N HIS A 41 1.88 -7.14 8.43
CA HIS A 41 2.58 -7.44 7.17
C HIS A 41 3.58 -6.38 6.73
N GLY A 42 4.78 -6.79 6.32
CA GLY A 42 5.75 -5.95 5.62
C GLY A 42 5.89 -6.43 4.18
N VAL A 43 5.72 -5.54 3.21
CA VAL A 43 5.83 -5.88 1.78
C VAL A 43 6.70 -4.86 1.05
N VAL A 44 7.23 -5.26 -0.10
CA VAL A 44 8.07 -4.42 -0.94
C VAL A 44 7.31 -4.04 -2.20
N LEU A 45 7.01 -2.76 -2.42
CA LEU A 45 6.31 -2.31 -3.62
C LEU A 45 7.29 -2.19 -4.79
N PHE A 46 6.94 -2.76 -5.95
CA PHE A 46 7.79 -2.73 -7.15
C PHE A 46 7.04 -2.32 -8.43
N GLY A 47 5.71 -2.23 -8.38
CA GLY A 47 4.89 -1.76 -9.50
C GLY A 47 3.69 -0.95 -9.02
N ALA A 48 3.20 -0.04 -9.87
CA ALA A 48 2.03 0.77 -9.57
C ALA A 48 1.25 1.09 -10.86
N THR A 49 -0.05 0.82 -10.83
CA THR A 49 -1.00 1.17 -11.89
C THR A 49 -2.10 2.04 -11.28
N ALA A 50 -2.17 3.31 -11.68
CA ALA A 50 -3.16 4.25 -11.18
C ALA A 50 -4.31 4.41 -12.18
N THR A 51 -5.54 4.37 -11.66
CA THR A 51 -6.76 4.72 -12.38
C THR A 51 -7.46 5.89 -11.68
N GLU A 52 -8.59 6.33 -12.23
CA GLU A 52 -9.44 7.36 -11.61
C GLU A 52 -10.03 6.91 -10.28
N LYS A 53 -10.24 5.59 -10.09
CA LYS A 53 -10.92 5.05 -8.90
C LYS A 53 -9.96 4.48 -7.87
N GLU A 54 -8.83 3.94 -8.33
CA GLU A 54 -7.92 3.20 -7.45
C GLU A 54 -6.45 3.35 -7.86
N ILE A 55 -5.56 2.92 -6.99
CA ILE A 55 -4.16 2.69 -7.30
C ILE A 55 -3.83 1.25 -6.90
N LEU A 56 -3.39 0.45 -7.86
CA LEU A 56 -3.00 -0.93 -7.67
C LEU A 56 -1.47 -1.01 -7.57
N PHE A 57 -0.97 -1.43 -6.43
CA PHE A 57 0.46 -1.65 -6.22
C PHE A 57 0.78 -3.13 -6.30
N ALA A 58 1.75 -3.48 -7.14
CA ALA A 58 2.36 -4.80 -7.12
C ALA A 58 3.40 -4.84 -5.99
N ALA A 59 3.25 -5.82 -5.11
CA ALA A 59 4.07 -5.99 -3.92
C ALA A 59 4.67 -7.39 -3.87
N TYR A 60 5.91 -7.47 -3.41
CA TYR A 60 6.55 -8.70 -2.99
C TYR A 60 6.28 -8.92 -1.50
N ASP A 61 5.68 -10.06 -1.18
CA ASP A 61 5.44 -10.55 0.17
C ASP A 61 6.49 -11.62 0.52
N PRO A 62 7.37 -11.38 1.51
CA PRO A 62 8.32 -12.39 1.97
C PRO A 62 7.69 -13.69 2.49
N ASN A 63 6.45 -13.66 2.97
CA ASN A 63 5.72 -14.84 3.45
C ASN A 63 5.13 -15.68 2.31
N SER A 64 5.02 -15.12 1.11
CA SER A 64 4.47 -15.79 -0.07
C SER A 64 5.26 -15.37 -1.32
N PRO A 65 6.54 -15.76 -1.42
CA PRO A 65 7.46 -15.23 -2.43
C PRO A 65 7.14 -15.70 -3.87
N GLU A 66 6.31 -16.73 -4.01
CA GLU A 66 5.98 -17.39 -5.28
C GLU A 66 5.23 -16.46 -6.25
N LYS A 67 4.46 -15.50 -5.72
CA LYS A 67 3.59 -14.63 -6.53
C LYS A 67 3.53 -13.22 -5.94
N PRO A 68 3.48 -12.18 -6.79
CA PRO A 68 3.17 -10.83 -6.33
C PRO A 68 1.80 -10.75 -5.66
N VAL A 69 1.72 -9.96 -4.60
CA VAL A 69 0.46 -9.56 -3.97
C VAL A 69 0.05 -8.18 -4.46
N THR A 70 -1.25 -7.93 -4.54
CA THR A 70 -1.79 -6.62 -4.97
C THR A 70 -2.26 -5.84 -3.75
N LEU A 71 -1.60 -4.73 -3.45
CA LEU A 71 -2.08 -3.75 -2.48
C LEU A 71 -2.92 -2.71 -3.24
N ALA A 72 -4.22 -2.67 -2.98
CA ALA A 72 -5.12 -1.71 -3.59
C ALA A 72 -5.31 -0.49 -2.70
N TYR A 73 -5.32 0.70 -3.29
CA TYR A 73 -5.76 1.93 -2.66
C TYR A 73 -7.03 2.42 -3.33
N ASP A 74 -8.13 2.51 -2.58
CA ASP A 74 -9.41 3.00 -3.06
C ASP A 74 -9.52 4.51 -2.82
N ARG A 75 -9.64 5.30 -3.88
CA ARG A 75 -9.70 6.78 -3.79
C ARG A 75 -11.00 7.28 -3.14
N PRO A 76 -12.19 6.72 -3.43
CA PRO A 76 -13.44 7.13 -2.78
C PRO A 76 -13.40 7.00 -1.25
N SER A 77 -13.01 5.84 -0.74
CA SER A 77 -12.92 5.58 0.71
C SER A 77 -11.62 6.10 1.33
N ARG A 78 -10.60 6.39 0.52
CA ARG A 78 -9.24 6.77 0.93
C ARG A 78 -8.59 5.74 1.85
N THR A 79 -8.83 4.46 1.55
CA THR A 79 -8.32 3.33 2.34
C THR A 79 -7.52 2.35 1.51
N PHE A 80 -6.64 1.61 2.19
CA PHE A 80 -5.86 0.53 1.60
C PHE A 80 -6.50 -0.82 1.89
N PHE A 81 -6.49 -1.69 0.89
CA PHE A 81 -6.94 -3.07 0.97
C PHE A 81 -5.83 -3.99 0.49
N LEU A 82 -5.46 -4.93 1.36
CA LEU A 82 -4.68 -6.09 0.98
C LEU A 82 -5.60 -7.32 1.14
N PRO A 83 -5.88 -8.08 0.07
CA PRO A 83 -6.59 -9.35 0.21
C PRO A 83 -5.78 -10.26 1.15
N THR A 84 -6.48 -11.04 1.97
CA THR A 84 -5.81 -12.00 2.86
C THR A 84 -5.39 -13.21 2.01
N ASN A 85 -4.15 -13.69 2.18
CA ASN A 85 -3.70 -14.96 1.59
C ASN A 85 -4.52 -16.14 2.12
#